data_AF-Q4C369-F1
#
_entry.id   AF-Q4C369-F1
#
_cell.length_a   1.000
_cell.length_b   1.000
_cell.length_c   1.000
_cell.angle_alpha   90.00
_cell.angle_beta   90.00
_cell.angle_gamma   90.00
#
_symmetry.space_group_name_H-M   'P 1'
#
loop_
_entity.id
_entity.type
_entity.pdbx_description
1 polymer ?
#
loop_
_entity_poly.entity_id
_entity_poly.type
_entity_poly.pdbx_seq_one_letter_code
_entity_poly.pdbx_strand_id
1 'polypeptide(L)'
;MTGRCDWQKYLELIGPGGTGKSTLIRLAIALVGFENVHNTTFKKLEKSNFETASIKDKRLVVITDAERYTGDVSTLKALTGQDTLPYEKKRQQATGGFKPTCMVILAANENIKTSDYTSGLERRRVTVKMKNKISGIKQKDLINISDEGLITGEFASYLPGLLNWVLGLDGDKARHLINNVNNRSIKMTLERVETLIENNPIAAWLNANIVYDPSAQTHVGLAVKSADIEEGYLRANELLYTNYCAYCDASNLKPVNMQRFSALLLDFCQNQLNLSDVFKDENRNGRYIQGLRIREVNDLDPRFIEFVALQRTKDSDHQVASSSTSGDLVFSTIFMGEGFGVYGDYYCNNQSKNYTSIPIPVMEGLVFQVVGNEDEKITKESPTPSTPSPTKVVEVTNAKTSIQPETKTSEKKKVVIHWDDLMAGIEREIKRIGWTIKDAQEYILAKYQKHSRELMSDAQLLELFNYLKGYQVNPQQI
;
A
#
# COMPACT_ATOMS: atom_id res chain seq x y z
N MET A 1 9.05 20.31 5.42
CA MET A 1 9.01 21.20 6.61
C MET A 1 10.21 21.02 7.51
N THR A 2 10.28 19.94 8.28
CA THR A 2 11.35 19.70 9.27
C THR A 2 12.67 19.22 8.67
N GLY A 3 12.71 18.93 7.36
CA GLY A 3 13.95 18.60 6.65
C GLY A 3 14.63 17.32 7.14
N ARG A 4 13.84 16.30 7.54
CA ARG A 4 14.32 15.03 8.09
C ARG A 4 14.90 14.09 7.04
N CYS A 5 15.91 14.57 6.32
CA CYS A 5 16.66 13.79 5.34
C CYS A 5 17.41 12.62 6.00
N ASP A 6 17.60 12.65 7.33
CA ASP A 6 18.21 11.59 8.15
C ASP A 6 17.40 10.29 8.13
N TRP A 7 16.11 10.37 7.78
CA TRP A 7 15.28 9.18 7.64
C TRP A 7 15.62 8.36 6.39
N GLN A 8 16.34 8.95 5.42
CA GLN A 8 16.69 8.31 4.15
C GLN A 8 15.48 7.78 3.39
N LYS A 9 14.42 8.60 3.26
CA LYS A 9 13.15 8.22 2.62
C LYS A 9 12.77 9.15 1.48
N TYR A 10 12.07 8.62 0.49
CA TYR A 10 11.35 9.39 -0.51
C TYR A 10 9.92 8.86 -0.68
N LEU A 11 9.01 9.77 -1.03
CA LEU A 11 7.62 9.45 -1.32
C LEU A 11 7.45 9.16 -2.80
N GLU A 12 6.83 8.05 -3.15
CA GLU A 12 6.55 7.63 -4.51
C GLU A 12 5.04 7.56 -4.74
N LEU A 13 4.52 8.41 -5.61
CA LEU A 13 3.12 8.51 -5.97
C LEU A 13 2.89 7.85 -7.33
N ILE A 14 2.11 6.77 -7.35
CA ILE A 14 1.89 5.98 -8.57
C ILE A 14 0.41 5.91 -8.90
N GLY A 15 0.05 6.16 -10.15
CA GLY A 15 -1.31 5.89 -10.62
C GLY A 15 -1.66 6.69 -11.86
N PRO A 16 -2.81 6.45 -12.49
CA PRO A 16 -3.19 7.12 -13.73
C PRO A 16 -3.44 8.63 -13.56
N GLY A 17 -3.58 9.34 -14.68
CA GLY A 17 -3.99 10.74 -14.67
C GLY A 17 -5.36 10.96 -14.02
N GLY A 18 -5.53 12.08 -13.31
CA GLY A 18 -6.80 12.45 -12.67
C GLY A 18 -7.03 11.85 -11.28
N THR A 19 -5.99 11.32 -10.63
CA THR A 19 -6.09 10.71 -9.29
C THR A 19 -5.68 11.64 -8.14
N GLY A 20 -5.28 12.88 -8.44
CA GLY A 20 -4.89 13.88 -7.45
C GLY A 20 -3.39 13.94 -7.11
N LYS A 21 -2.52 13.17 -7.81
CA LYS A 21 -1.05 13.24 -7.62
C LYS A 21 -0.51 14.66 -7.69
N SER A 22 -0.84 15.39 -8.75
CA SER A 22 -0.40 16.78 -8.95
C SER A 22 -0.93 17.72 -7.88
N THR A 23 -2.16 17.50 -7.39
CA THR A 23 -2.73 18.28 -6.29
C THR A 23 -1.93 18.10 -5.02
N LEU A 24 -1.59 16.85 -4.65
CA LEU A 24 -0.77 16.56 -3.47
C LEU A 24 0.63 17.16 -3.57
N ILE A 25 1.25 17.07 -4.75
CA ILE A 25 2.55 17.69 -5.04
C ILE A 25 2.45 19.21 -4.88
N ARG A 26 1.46 19.87 -5.49
CA ARG A 26 1.27 21.32 -5.37
C ARG A 26 1.04 21.73 -3.91
N LEU A 27 0.33 20.93 -3.14
CA LEU A 27 0.16 21.13 -1.71
C LEU A 27 1.51 21.09 -0.96
N ALA A 28 2.35 20.10 -1.25
CA ALA A 28 3.70 20.03 -0.68
C ALA A 28 4.59 21.21 -1.10
N ILE A 29 4.50 21.68 -2.35
CA ILE A 29 5.22 22.85 -2.85
C ILE A 29 4.73 24.12 -2.14
N ALA A 30 3.42 24.33 -2.04
CA ALA A 30 2.82 25.49 -1.37
C ALA A 30 3.24 25.58 0.10
N LEU A 31 3.28 24.43 0.77
CA LEU A 31 3.80 24.29 2.11
C LEU A 31 5.30 24.67 2.17
N VAL A 32 6.14 24.05 1.34
CA VAL A 32 7.61 24.25 1.40
C VAL A 32 8.04 25.65 0.89
N GLY A 33 7.22 26.29 0.07
CA GLY A 33 7.52 27.52 -0.65
C GLY A 33 8.20 27.23 -1.99
N PHE A 34 7.73 27.85 -3.06
CA PHE A 34 8.16 27.62 -4.44
C PHE A 34 9.69 27.73 -4.63
N GLU A 35 10.31 28.76 -4.06
CA GLU A 35 11.76 29.00 -4.14
C GLU A 35 12.62 27.88 -3.52
N ASN A 36 12.04 27.10 -2.60
CA ASN A 36 12.71 26.00 -1.92
C ASN A 36 12.55 24.65 -2.63
N VAL A 37 11.90 24.63 -3.80
CA VAL A 37 11.65 23.41 -4.58
C VAL A 37 12.51 23.39 -5.85
N HIS A 38 12.92 22.19 -6.24
CA HIS A 38 13.46 21.91 -7.57
C HIS A 38 12.63 20.84 -8.27
N ASN A 39 12.14 21.17 -9.46
CA ASN A 39 11.36 20.25 -10.29
C ASN A 39 12.26 19.64 -11.37
N THR A 40 12.23 18.32 -11.51
CA THR A 40 13.05 17.61 -12.50
C THR A 40 12.34 16.36 -13.03
N THR A 41 12.99 15.68 -13.99
CA THR A 41 12.56 14.37 -14.52
C THR A 41 13.61 13.33 -14.18
N PHE A 42 13.21 12.05 -14.17
CA PHE A 42 14.12 10.97 -13.81
C PHE A 42 15.32 10.90 -14.78
N LYS A 43 15.05 11.02 -16.08
CA LYS A 43 16.08 11.06 -17.13
C LYS A 43 17.08 12.19 -16.92
N LYS A 44 16.61 13.38 -16.51
CA LYS A 44 17.48 14.54 -16.31
C LYS A 44 18.32 14.38 -15.04
N LEU A 45 17.71 13.90 -13.96
CA LEU A 45 18.40 13.65 -12.69
C LEU A 45 19.56 12.67 -12.85
N GLU A 46 19.36 11.56 -13.56
CA GLU A 46 20.38 10.50 -13.67
C GLU A 46 21.40 10.71 -14.80
N LYS A 47 21.05 11.44 -15.88
CA LYS A 47 21.95 11.58 -17.05
C LYS A 47 22.66 12.92 -17.15
N SER A 48 22.22 13.93 -16.42
CA SER A 48 22.80 15.28 -16.53
C SER A 48 23.78 15.55 -15.39
N ASN A 49 25.05 15.76 -15.75
CA ASN A 49 26.09 16.12 -14.79
C ASN A 49 25.79 17.45 -14.06
N PHE A 50 24.96 18.32 -14.63
CA PHE A 50 24.65 19.64 -14.07
C PHE A 50 23.34 19.69 -13.27
N GLU A 51 22.53 18.63 -13.29
CA GLU A 51 21.20 18.67 -12.68
C GLU A 51 21.27 18.75 -11.16
N THR A 52 22.21 18.00 -10.57
CA THR A 52 22.46 17.97 -9.13
C THR A 52 22.83 19.35 -8.58
N ALA A 53 23.52 20.20 -9.35
CA ALA A 53 23.87 21.54 -8.91
C ALA A 53 22.64 22.43 -8.65
N SER A 54 21.52 22.18 -9.32
CA SER A 54 20.25 22.91 -9.14
C SER A 54 19.50 22.48 -7.87
N ILE A 55 19.85 21.34 -7.29
CA ILE A 55 19.28 20.79 -6.06
C ILE A 55 19.92 21.42 -4.82
N LYS A 56 21.10 22.04 -4.96
CA LYS A 56 21.80 22.68 -3.84
C LYS A 56 20.89 23.71 -3.17
N ASP A 57 20.87 23.68 -1.83
CA ASP A 57 20.09 24.57 -0.96
C ASP A 57 18.56 24.45 -1.09
N LYS A 58 18.06 23.43 -1.81
CA LYS A 58 16.62 23.15 -1.91
C LYS A 58 16.14 22.29 -0.74
N ARG A 59 14.86 22.40 -0.39
CA ARG A 59 14.19 21.64 0.68
C ARG A 59 13.35 20.48 0.14
N LEU A 60 12.91 20.56 -1.11
CA LEU A 60 12.12 19.53 -1.77
C LEU A 60 12.56 19.39 -3.22
N VAL A 61 12.77 18.16 -3.65
CA VAL A 61 12.93 17.80 -5.06
C VAL A 61 11.68 17.06 -5.50
N VAL A 62 11.05 17.52 -6.57
CA VAL A 62 9.92 16.83 -7.20
C VAL A 62 10.39 16.25 -8.50
N ILE A 63 10.30 14.93 -8.62
CA ILE A 63 10.60 14.18 -9.83
C ILE A 63 9.27 13.79 -10.45
N THR A 64 8.90 14.43 -11.55
CA THR A 64 7.71 14.07 -12.31
C THR A 64 8.13 13.31 -13.54
N ASP A 65 7.64 12.08 -13.69
CA ASP A 65 7.84 11.29 -14.90
C ASP A 65 6.49 10.80 -15.42
N ALA A 66 6.22 11.01 -16.70
CA ALA A 66 5.00 10.53 -17.31
C ALA A 66 5.12 9.06 -17.74
N GLU A 67 6.36 8.58 -17.94
CA GLU A 67 6.68 7.32 -18.58
C GLU A 67 7.43 6.37 -17.65
N ARG A 68 7.48 5.09 -18.03
CA ARG A 68 8.27 4.08 -17.34
C ARG A 68 9.76 4.39 -17.52
N TYR A 69 10.44 4.79 -16.44
CA TYR A 69 11.90 4.88 -16.42
C TYR A 69 12.55 3.49 -16.32
N THR A 70 13.63 3.28 -17.08
CA THR A 70 14.52 2.11 -16.99
C THR A 70 15.97 2.55 -17.09
N GLY A 71 16.77 2.22 -16.07
CA GLY A 71 18.17 2.61 -16.03
C GLY A 71 18.77 2.56 -14.63
N ASP A 72 19.97 3.13 -14.52
CA ASP A 72 20.64 3.36 -13.24
C ASP A 72 19.88 4.41 -12.42
N VAL A 73 20.01 4.28 -11.09
CA VAL A 73 19.34 5.09 -10.07
C VAL A 73 20.32 5.55 -8.99
N SER A 74 21.60 5.63 -9.36
CA SER A 74 22.70 5.96 -8.45
C SER A 74 22.57 7.38 -7.90
N THR A 75 22.12 8.34 -8.70
CA THR A 75 21.92 9.73 -8.27
C THR A 75 20.76 9.84 -7.29
N LEU A 76 19.63 9.16 -7.56
CA LEU A 76 18.51 9.08 -6.63
C LEU A 76 18.90 8.43 -5.30
N LYS A 77 19.71 7.36 -5.34
CA LYS A 77 20.24 6.71 -4.13
C LYS A 77 21.09 7.66 -3.31
N ALA A 78 21.98 8.42 -3.95
CA ALA A 78 22.81 9.39 -3.27
C ALA A 78 21.98 10.55 -2.69
N LEU A 79 21.03 11.07 -3.49
CA LEU A 79 20.11 12.14 -3.11
C LEU A 79 19.27 11.79 -1.87
N THR A 80 18.78 10.55 -1.80
CA THR A 80 17.95 10.04 -0.70
C THR A 80 18.76 9.34 0.40
N GLY A 81 20.07 9.15 0.20
CA GLY A 81 20.98 8.44 1.10
C GLY A 81 21.80 9.34 2.02
N GLN A 82 21.81 10.67 1.79
CA GLN A 82 22.76 11.63 2.36
C GLN A 82 24.20 11.46 1.86
N ASP A 83 24.36 10.83 0.70
CA ASP A 83 25.66 10.74 0.05
C ASP A 83 25.98 12.07 -0.65
N THR A 84 27.25 12.33 -0.87
CA THR A 84 27.71 13.55 -1.54
C THR A 84 27.31 13.52 -3.01
N LEU A 85 26.57 14.53 -3.47
CA LEU A 85 26.27 14.74 -4.88
C LEU A 85 27.32 15.64 -5.55
N PRO A 86 27.65 15.40 -6.83
CA PRO A 86 28.53 16.28 -7.58
C PRO A 86 27.91 17.68 -7.72
N TYR A 87 28.74 18.71 -7.67
CA TYR A 87 28.33 20.09 -7.88
C TYR A 87 29.06 20.66 -9.10
N GLU A 88 28.54 20.34 -10.28
CA GLU A 88 29.11 20.80 -11.55
C GLU A 88 28.25 21.92 -12.12
N LYS A 89 28.88 23.05 -12.45
CA LYS A 89 28.24 24.17 -13.14
C LYS A 89 28.85 24.31 -14.52
N LYS A 90 27.99 24.52 -15.52
CA LYS A 90 28.44 24.69 -16.91
C LYS A 90 29.43 25.85 -17.01
N ARG A 91 30.59 25.59 -17.62
CA ARG A 91 31.70 26.56 -17.81
C ARG A 91 32.32 27.08 -16.50
N GLN A 92 32.16 26.36 -15.39
CA GLN A 92 32.87 26.60 -14.14
C GLN A 92 33.67 25.35 -13.78
N GLN A 93 34.82 25.53 -13.13
CA GLN A 93 35.56 24.38 -12.62
C GLN A 93 34.70 23.67 -11.56
N ALA A 94 34.63 22.35 -11.65
CA ALA A 94 33.91 21.55 -10.67
C ALA A 94 34.44 21.91 -9.28
N THR A 95 33.57 22.42 -8.43
CA THR A 95 33.87 22.52 -7.00
C THR A 95 33.51 21.19 -6.37
N GLY A 96 33.99 20.92 -5.15
CA GLY A 96 33.67 19.67 -4.44
C GLY A 96 32.15 19.43 -4.38
N GLY A 97 31.74 18.20 -4.11
CA GLY A 97 30.32 17.87 -4.00
C GLY A 97 29.63 18.48 -2.77
N PHE A 98 28.32 18.31 -2.67
CA PHE A 98 27.51 18.76 -1.55
C PHE A 98 26.64 17.63 -0.97
N LYS A 99 26.30 17.72 0.32
CA LYS A 99 25.33 16.80 0.94
C LYS A 99 23.91 17.37 0.79
N PRO A 100 22.96 16.63 0.18
CA PRO A 100 21.59 17.10 0.02
C PRO A 100 20.87 17.24 1.36
N THR A 101 20.10 18.32 1.51
CA THR A 101 19.24 18.61 2.68
C THR A 101 17.76 18.70 2.29
N CYS A 102 17.41 18.09 1.16
CA CYS A 102 16.07 18.06 0.60
C CYS A 102 15.36 16.72 0.82
N MET A 103 14.03 16.76 0.91
CA MET A 103 13.17 15.58 0.73
C MET A 103 12.89 15.35 -0.75
N VAL A 104 12.46 14.14 -1.12
CA VAL A 104 12.13 13.80 -2.52
C VAL A 104 10.70 13.28 -2.62
N ILE A 105 9.94 13.83 -3.56
CA ILE A 105 8.68 13.27 -4.05
C ILE A 105 8.90 12.84 -5.48
N LEU A 106 8.60 11.58 -5.77
CA LEU A 106 8.56 11.03 -7.10
C LEU A 106 7.10 10.78 -7.47
N ALA A 107 6.67 11.21 -8.64
CA ALA A 107 5.36 10.91 -9.16
C ALA A 107 5.44 10.34 -10.57
N ALA A 108 4.81 9.19 -10.76
CA ALA A 108 4.76 8.46 -12.01
C ALA A 108 3.35 7.91 -12.30
N ASN A 109 3.08 7.62 -13.57
CA ASN A 109 1.84 6.94 -13.95
C ASN A 109 1.92 5.43 -13.74
N GLU A 110 3.11 4.87 -13.89
CA GLU A 110 3.40 3.45 -13.75
C GLU A 110 4.56 3.23 -12.78
N ASN A 111 4.71 2.00 -12.30
CA ASN A 111 5.85 1.57 -11.50
C ASN A 111 7.18 1.77 -12.26
N ILE A 112 8.20 2.27 -11.54
CA ILE A 112 9.56 2.41 -12.07
C ILE A 112 10.23 1.04 -12.11
N LYS A 113 10.80 0.69 -13.26
CA LYS A 113 11.63 -0.51 -13.41
C LYS A 113 13.09 -0.13 -13.29
N THR A 114 13.71 -0.52 -12.17
CA THR A 114 15.15 -0.31 -11.95
C THR A 114 15.94 -1.54 -12.39
N SER A 115 17.16 -1.33 -12.90
CA SER A 115 18.14 -2.42 -13.11
C SER A 115 18.81 -2.86 -11.80
N ASP A 116 18.58 -2.09 -10.74
CA ASP A 116 19.03 -2.35 -9.39
C ASP A 116 17.93 -3.03 -8.58
N TYR A 117 18.09 -4.33 -8.36
CA TYR A 117 17.17 -5.18 -7.58
C TYR A 117 17.57 -5.33 -6.11
N THR A 118 18.56 -4.55 -5.65
CA THR A 118 19.03 -4.63 -4.26
C THR A 118 18.08 -3.91 -3.30
N SER A 119 18.09 -4.34 -2.05
CA SER A 119 17.34 -3.74 -0.92
C SER A 119 17.65 -2.26 -0.68
N GLY A 120 18.74 -1.74 -1.25
CA GLY A 120 19.18 -0.36 -1.07
C GLY A 120 18.14 0.67 -1.47
N LEU A 121 17.49 0.56 -2.64
CA LEU A 121 16.45 1.52 -3.02
C LEU A 121 15.14 1.27 -2.28
N GLU A 122 14.78 -0.01 -2.11
CA GLU A 122 13.53 -0.44 -1.49
C GLU A 122 13.36 0.03 -0.05
N ARG A 123 14.44 0.09 0.74
CA ARG A 123 14.38 0.61 2.11
C ARG A 123 14.12 2.12 2.18
N ARG A 124 14.39 2.85 1.09
CA ARG A 124 14.21 4.31 1.01
C ARG A 124 12.83 4.69 0.44
N ARG A 125 12.17 3.77 -0.25
CA ARG A 125 10.91 4.01 -0.96
C ARG A 125 9.70 3.92 -0.03
N VAL A 126 8.82 4.91 -0.09
CA VAL A 126 7.47 4.89 0.49
C VAL A 126 6.48 5.05 -0.65
N THR A 127 5.88 3.95 -1.10
CA THR A 127 4.97 3.95 -2.26
C THR A 127 3.53 4.15 -1.84
N VAL A 128 2.82 5.05 -2.53
CA VAL A 128 1.37 5.28 -2.39
C VAL A 128 0.73 5.14 -3.76
N LYS A 129 -0.05 4.06 -3.96
CA LYS A 129 -0.82 3.86 -5.20
C LYS A 129 -2.11 4.71 -5.17
N MET A 130 -2.16 5.76 -5.98
CA MET A 130 -3.32 6.62 -6.18
C MET A 130 -4.20 6.07 -7.31
N LYS A 131 -5.09 5.13 -6.98
CA LYS A 131 -5.95 4.42 -7.97
C LYS A 131 -7.31 5.10 -8.22
N ASN A 132 -7.78 5.95 -7.31
CA ASN A 132 -9.10 6.56 -7.41
C ASN A 132 -9.11 7.73 -8.41
N LYS A 133 -9.68 7.51 -9.60
CA LYS A 133 -9.78 8.52 -10.65
C LYS A 133 -10.99 9.42 -10.42
N ILE A 134 -10.76 10.72 -10.33
CA ILE A 134 -11.82 11.72 -10.15
C ILE A 134 -12.35 12.11 -11.54
N SER A 135 -13.66 11.94 -11.76
CA SER A 135 -14.32 12.32 -13.01
C SER A 135 -14.22 13.84 -13.23
N GLY A 136 -14.12 14.27 -14.49
CA GLY A 136 -13.95 15.70 -14.84
C GLY A 136 -15.02 16.61 -14.22
N ILE A 137 -16.26 16.14 -14.14
CA ILE A 137 -17.38 16.88 -13.54
C ILE A 137 -17.17 17.11 -12.03
N LYS A 138 -16.46 16.21 -11.34
CA LYS A 138 -16.15 16.31 -9.91
C LYS A 138 -14.80 16.98 -9.65
N GLN A 139 -14.04 17.34 -10.69
CA GLN A 139 -12.76 18.02 -10.52
C GLN A 139 -13.02 19.48 -10.11
N LYS A 140 -12.36 19.89 -9.03
CA LYS A 140 -12.40 21.25 -8.51
C LYS A 140 -11.02 21.86 -8.57
N ASP A 141 -10.97 23.19 -8.59
CA ASP A 141 -9.71 23.90 -8.39
C ASP A 141 -9.33 23.92 -6.90
N LEU A 142 -8.61 22.88 -6.48
CA LEU A 142 -8.23 22.68 -5.08
C LEU A 142 -7.03 23.53 -4.69
N ILE A 143 -5.98 23.56 -5.52
CA ILE A 143 -4.78 24.35 -5.25
C ILE A 143 -3.96 24.58 -6.53
N ASN A 144 -3.58 25.83 -6.75
CA ASN A 144 -2.64 26.27 -7.77
C ASN A 144 -1.61 27.22 -7.17
N ILE A 145 -0.46 27.32 -7.85
CA ILE A 145 0.64 28.21 -7.51
C ILE A 145 0.99 28.94 -8.81
N SER A 146 0.89 30.27 -8.82
CA SER A 146 1.29 31.09 -9.97
C SER A 146 2.81 31.19 -10.09
N ASP A 147 3.31 31.70 -11.22
CA ASP A 147 4.75 31.91 -11.43
C ASP A 147 5.34 32.94 -10.45
N GLU A 148 4.51 33.85 -9.93
CA GLU A 148 4.86 34.81 -8.88
C GLU A 148 4.73 34.23 -7.45
N GLY A 149 4.39 32.94 -7.33
CA GLY A 149 4.24 32.24 -6.05
C GLY A 149 2.90 32.48 -5.35
N LEU A 150 1.92 33.09 -6.00
CA LEU A 150 0.59 33.30 -5.43
C LEU A 150 -0.16 31.96 -5.36
N ILE A 151 -0.65 31.61 -4.17
CA ILE A 151 -1.40 30.37 -3.95
C ILE A 151 -2.89 30.66 -4.05
N THR A 152 -3.58 29.94 -4.93
CA THR A 152 -5.03 30.05 -5.16
C THR A 152 -5.70 28.68 -5.05
N GLY A 153 -7.04 28.66 -5.03
CA GLY A 153 -7.85 27.43 -4.93
C GLY A 153 -8.51 27.23 -3.56
N GLU A 154 -9.40 26.25 -3.48
CA GLU A 154 -10.21 25.95 -2.29
C GLU A 154 -9.34 25.67 -1.03
N PHE A 155 -8.16 25.10 -1.21
CA PHE A 155 -7.25 24.75 -0.12
C PHE A 155 -6.34 25.89 0.36
N ALA A 156 -6.28 27.02 -0.34
CA ALA A 156 -5.37 28.12 -0.01
C ALA A 156 -5.61 28.66 1.42
N SER A 157 -6.87 28.84 1.81
CA SER A 157 -7.24 29.32 3.15
C SER A 157 -6.96 28.32 4.26
N TYR A 158 -6.89 27.02 3.95
CA TYR A 158 -6.64 25.96 4.91
C TYR A 158 -5.14 25.66 5.13
N LEU A 159 -4.25 26.21 4.30
CA LEU A 159 -2.81 25.96 4.39
C LEU A 159 -2.20 26.27 5.77
N PRO A 160 -2.53 27.39 6.45
CA PRO A 160 -1.99 27.64 7.79
C PRO A 160 -2.42 26.56 8.80
N GLY A 161 -3.69 26.11 8.72
CA GLY A 161 -4.20 25.04 9.57
C GLY A 161 -3.52 23.70 9.30
N LEU A 162 -3.33 23.37 8.02
CA LEU A 162 -2.61 22.16 7.62
C LEU A 162 -1.14 22.21 8.06
N LEU A 163 -0.47 23.36 7.92
CA LEU A 163 0.91 23.54 8.37
C LEU A 163 1.02 23.28 9.88
N ASN A 164 0.14 23.88 10.68
CA ASN A 164 0.12 23.68 12.12
C ASN A 164 -0.16 22.21 12.49
N TRP A 165 -1.08 21.56 11.79
CA TRP A 165 -1.38 20.13 11.98
C TRP A 165 -0.17 19.25 11.68
N VAL A 166 0.55 19.50 10.57
CA VAL A 166 1.76 18.75 10.20
C VAL A 166 2.89 19.00 11.22
N LEU A 167 3.06 20.23 11.69
CA LEU A 167 4.07 20.58 12.69
C LEU A 167 3.74 20.05 14.09
N GLY A 168 2.47 19.82 14.40
CA GLY A 168 2.02 19.22 15.64
C GLY A 168 2.25 17.70 15.74
N LEU A 169 2.63 17.05 14.64
CA LEU A 169 2.94 15.63 14.64
C LEU A 169 4.30 15.39 15.32
N ASP A 170 4.29 14.58 16.39
CA ASP A 170 5.51 14.17 17.09
C ASP A 170 6.51 13.50 16.13
N GLY A 171 7.78 13.92 16.23
CA GLY A 171 8.82 13.50 15.30
C GLY A 171 9.15 12.01 15.38
N ASP A 172 9.08 11.41 16.58
CA ASP A 172 9.36 9.99 16.78
C ASP A 172 8.18 9.13 16.33
N LYS A 173 6.95 9.57 16.61
CA LYS A 173 5.74 8.95 16.04
C LYS A 173 5.77 9.00 14.51
N ALA A 174 6.13 10.14 13.91
CA ALA A 174 6.25 10.28 12.46
C ALA A 174 7.31 9.34 11.88
N ARG A 175 8.50 9.28 12.50
CA ARG A 175 9.58 8.38 12.08
C ARG A 175 9.13 6.91 12.16
N HIS A 176 8.47 6.53 13.24
CA HIS A 176 7.96 5.18 13.41
C HIS A 176 6.92 4.84 12.34
N LEU A 177 5.98 5.75 12.05
CA LEU A 177 4.97 5.58 11.00
C LEU A 177 5.62 5.35 9.63
N ILE A 178 6.60 6.18 9.26
CA ILE A 178 7.24 6.15 7.94
C ILE A 178 8.18 4.94 7.78
N ASN A 179 8.82 4.48 8.86
CA ASN A 179 9.68 3.30 8.80
C ASN A 179 8.89 2.00 8.78
N ASN A 180 7.69 1.99 9.38
CA ASN A 180 6.85 0.80 9.53
C ASN A 180 5.54 0.88 8.73
N VAL A 181 5.48 1.67 7.65
CA VAL A 181 4.26 1.90 6.86
C VAL A 181 3.60 0.58 6.43
N ASN A 182 4.41 -0.35 5.93
CA ASN A 182 3.92 -1.64 5.43
C ASN A 182 3.35 -2.49 6.60
N ASN A 183 4.00 -2.48 7.76
CA ASN A 183 3.59 -3.29 8.90
C ASN A 183 2.23 -2.87 9.49
N ARG A 184 1.77 -1.64 9.23
CA ARG A 184 0.51 -1.11 9.80
C ARG A 184 -0.71 -1.27 8.89
N SER A 185 -0.50 -1.43 7.59
CA SER A 185 -1.60 -1.53 6.63
C SER A 185 -1.40 -2.72 5.71
N ILE A 186 -2.30 -3.69 5.83
CA ILE A 186 -2.35 -4.86 4.95
C ILE A 186 -2.41 -4.42 3.49
N LYS A 187 -3.23 -3.42 3.17
CA LYS A 187 -3.32 -2.86 1.82
C LYS A 187 -1.97 -2.35 1.31
N MET A 188 -1.22 -1.59 2.12
CA MET A 188 0.10 -1.09 1.73
C MET A 188 1.11 -2.23 1.57
N THR A 189 1.04 -3.25 2.42
CA THR A 189 1.86 -4.47 2.28
C THR A 189 1.57 -5.20 0.99
N LEU A 190 0.30 -5.45 0.66
CA LEU A 190 -0.11 -6.11 -0.58
C LEU A 190 0.35 -5.29 -1.80
N GLU A 191 0.12 -3.98 -1.78
CA GLU A 191 0.54 -3.11 -2.88
C GLU A 191 2.07 -3.10 -3.07
N ARG A 192 2.83 -3.15 -1.97
CA ARG A 192 4.30 -3.30 -2.01
C ARG A 192 4.70 -4.65 -2.60
N VAL A 193 4.06 -5.74 -2.17
CA VAL A 193 4.32 -7.10 -2.65
C VAL A 193 4.08 -7.20 -4.16
N GLU A 194 2.94 -6.69 -4.64
CA GLU A 194 2.62 -6.61 -6.07
C GLU A 194 3.72 -5.85 -6.83
N THR A 195 4.10 -4.67 -6.34
CA THR A 195 5.13 -3.84 -6.97
C THR A 195 6.49 -4.55 -7.01
N LEU A 196 6.83 -5.34 -5.98
CA LEU A 196 8.07 -6.14 -5.97
C LEU A 196 8.01 -7.25 -7.03
N ILE A 197 6.89 -7.98 -7.14
CA ILE A 197 6.69 -9.03 -8.15
C ILE A 197 6.78 -8.44 -9.57
N GLU A 198 6.13 -7.31 -9.83
CA GLU A 198 6.10 -6.70 -11.16
C GLU A 198 7.47 -6.18 -11.64
N ASN A 199 8.32 -5.77 -10.70
CA ASN A 199 9.58 -5.10 -11.02
C ASN A 199 10.81 -5.98 -10.86
N ASN A 200 10.75 -7.07 -10.08
CA ASN A 200 11.88 -7.94 -9.81
C ASN A 200 11.62 -9.36 -10.34
N PRO A 201 12.33 -9.82 -11.40
CA PRO A 201 12.19 -11.16 -11.94
C PRO A 201 12.41 -12.28 -10.92
N ILE A 202 13.29 -12.07 -9.92
CA ILE A 202 13.53 -13.04 -8.86
C ILE A 202 12.33 -13.11 -7.91
N ALA A 203 11.70 -11.97 -7.60
CA ALA A 203 10.49 -11.94 -6.78
C ALA A 203 9.31 -12.62 -7.50
N ALA A 204 9.15 -12.38 -8.80
CA ALA A 204 8.13 -13.03 -9.63
C ALA A 204 8.33 -14.55 -9.68
N TRP A 205 9.56 -15.00 -9.95
CA TRP A 205 9.93 -16.40 -9.94
C TRP A 205 9.73 -17.06 -8.58
N LEU A 206 10.19 -16.43 -7.49
CA LEU A 206 9.98 -16.93 -6.12
C LEU A 206 8.49 -17.16 -5.83
N ASN A 207 7.66 -16.18 -6.18
CA ASN A 207 6.23 -16.25 -5.94
C ASN A 207 5.54 -17.37 -6.73
N ALA A 208 6.01 -17.66 -7.94
CA ALA A 208 5.42 -18.65 -8.84
C ALA A 208 5.95 -20.07 -8.58
N ASN A 209 7.26 -20.23 -8.36
CA ASN A 209 7.94 -21.52 -8.46
C ASN A 209 8.55 -21.99 -7.13
N ILE A 210 8.54 -21.19 -6.07
CA ILE A 210 9.19 -21.53 -4.80
C ILE A 210 8.18 -21.58 -3.66
N VAL A 211 8.41 -22.51 -2.74
CA VAL A 211 7.75 -22.64 -1.45
C VAL A 211 8.80 -22.38 -0.36
N TYR A 212 8.40 -21.66 0.68
CA TYR A 212 9.24 -21.50 1.86
C TYR A 212 9.14 -22.75 2.74
N ASP A 213 10.27 -23.39 2.97
CA ASP A 213 10.40 -24.56 3.84
C ASP A 213 11.73 -24.45 4.59
N PRO A 214 11.71 -24.08 5.89
CA PRO A 214 12.93 -23.89 6.71
C PRO A 214 13.84 -25.11 6.75
N SER A 215 13.32 -26.31 6.50
CA SER A 215 14.07 -27.56 6.54
C SER A 215 14.67 -27.95 5.18
N ALA A 216 14.14 -27.39 4.09
CA ALA A 216 14.57 -27.74 2.75
C ALA A 216 15.97 -27.24 2.41
N GLN A 217 16.73 -28.10 1.71
CA GLN A 217 18.03 -27.79 1.13
C GLN A 217 17.95 -27.94 -0.38
N THR A 218 17.96 -26.82 -1.09
CA THR A 218 17.89 -26.85 -2.57
C THR A 218 19.19 -26.34 -3.17
N HIS A 219 19.76 -27.11 -4.08
CA HIS A 219 21.00 -26.76 -4.75
C HIS A 219 20.78 -25.64 -5.77
N VAL A 220 21.78 -24.76 -5.92
CA VAL A 220 21.69 -23.65 -6.91
C VAL A 220 21.86 -24.18 -8.33
N GLY A 221 22.92 -24.95 -8.57
CA GLY A 221 23.19 -25.58 -9.87
C GLY A 221 23.61 -24.63 -11.00
N LEU A 222 23.97 -25.23 -12.14
CA LEU A 222 24.28 -24.52 -13.38
C LEU A 222 23.18 -24.78 -14.41
N ALA A 223 22.82 -23.74 -15.16
CA ALA A 223 21.84 -23.83 -16.24
C ALA A 223 22.46 -24.52 -17.46
N VAL A 224 22.07 -25.77 -17.69
CA VAL A 224 22.50 -26.56 -18.86
C VAL A 224 21.28 -26.82 -19.74
N LYS A 225 21.34 -26.35 -20.99
CA LYS A 225 20.34 -26.68 -22.02
C LYS A 225 20.66 -28.06 -22.59
N SER A 226 19.65 -28.90 -22.76
CA SER A 226 19.79 -30.18 -23.46
C SER A 226 19.08 -30.09 -24.81
N ALA A 227 19.68 -30.66 -25.85
CA ALA A 227 19.02 -30.76 -27.16
C ALA A 227 17.83 -31.73 -27.12
N ASP A 228 17.81 -32.65 -26.16
CA ASP A 228 16.77 -33.67 -26.01
C ASP A 228 15.51 -33.13 -25.31
N ILE A 229 15.54 -31.90 -24.80
CA ILE A 229 14.42 -31.25 -24.13
C ILE A 229 14.02 -30.06 -25.00
N GLU A 230 12.97 -30.23 -25.81
CA GLU A 230 12.52 -29.24 -26.82
C GLU A 230 12.39 -27.83 -26.24
N GLU A 231 11.96 -27.72 -24.97
CA GLU A 231 11.81 -26.45 -24.26
C GLU A 231 12.22 -26.58 -22.80
N GLY A 232 13.51 -26.77 -22.49
CA GLY A 232 13.90 -26.84 -21.08
C GLY A 232 15.37 -26.89 -20.71
N TYR A 233 15.58 -26.72 -19.41
CA TYR A 233 16.87 -26.87 -18.75
C TYR A 233 16.92 -28.22 -18.04
N LEU A 234 18.07 -28.89 -18.10
CA LEU A 234 18.29 -30.11 -17.36
C LEU A 234 18.12 -29.86 -15.86
N ARG A 235 17.39 -30.75 -15.16
CA ARG A 235 17.15 -30.68 -13.71
C ARG A 235 16.48 -29.37 -13.26
N ALA A 236 15.58 -28.82 -14.08
CA ALA A 236 14.78 -27.63 -13.74
C ALA A 236 13.92 -27.82 -12.48
N ASN A 237 13.55 -29.05 -12.13
CA ASN A 237 12.75 -29.34 -10.93
C ASN A 237 13.59 -29.59 -9.66
N GLU A 238 14.92 -29.57 -9.76
CA GLU A 238 15.82 -29.89 -8.64
C GLU A 238 16.74 -28.73 -8.25
N LEU A 239 17.07 -27.84 -9.21
CA LEU A 239 18.09 -26.81 -9.02
C LEU A 239 17.48 -25.41 -9.16
N LEU A 240 17.75 -24.53 -8.19
CA LEU A 240 17.13 -23.20 -8.13
C LEU A 240 17.45 -22.34 -9.36
N TYR A 241 18.72 -22.32 -9.80
CA TYR A 241 19.13 -21.47 -10.91
C TYR A 241 18.62 -21.99 -12.25
N THR A 242 18.54 -23.31 -12.44
CA THR A 242 18.00 -23.89 -13.67
C THR A 242 16.50 -23.65 -13.76
N ASN A 243 15.77 -23.80 -12.65
CA ASN A 243 14.35 -23.46 -12.55
C ASN A 243 14.10 -21.98 -12.86
N TYR A 244 14.91 -21.09 -12.29
CA TYR A 244 14.85 -19.66 -12.58
C TYR A 244 15.09 -19.33 -14.06
N CYS A 245 16.09 -19.96 -14.69
CA CYS A 245 16.35 -19.77 -16.12
C CYS A 245 15.19 -20.30 -16.99
N ALA A 246 14.61 -21.46 -16.63
CA ALA A 246 13.43 -22.00 -17.31
C ALA A 246 12.23 -21.05 -17.21
N TYR A 247 11.97 -20.52 -16.01
CA TYR A 247 10.93 -19.50 -15.79
C TYR A 247 11.17 -18.23 -16.62
N CYS A 248 12.43 -17.76 -16.68
CA CYS A 248 12.79 -16.59 -17.47
C CYS A 248 12.53 -16.82 -18.96
N ASP A 249 12.98 -17.94 -19.50
CA ASP A 249 12.77 -18.29 -20.92
C ASP A 249 11.26 -18.38 -21.23
N ALA A 250 10.47 -19.05 -20.38
CA ALA A 250 9.02 -19.16 -20.53
C ALA A 250 8.28 -17.81 -20.40
N SER A 251 8.81 -16.89 -19.60
CA SER A 251 8.21 -15.56 -19.36
C SER A 251 8.77 -14.48 -20.30
N ASN A 252 9.60 -14.83 -21.28
CA ASN A 252 10.32 -13.87 -22.14
C ASN A 252 11.15 -12.83 -21.35
N LEU A 253 11.75 -13.26 -20.24
CA LEU A 253 12.64 -12.45 -19.40
C LEU A 253 14.10 -12.87 -19.63
N LYS A 254 15.02 -11.92 -19.48
CA LYS A 254 16.45 -12.22 -19.53
C LYS A 254 16.96 -12.59 -18.12
N PRO A 255 17.50 -13.80 -17.91
CA PRO A 255 18.01 -14.20 -16.59
C PRO A 255 19.29 -13.43 -16.23
N VAL A 256 19.45 -13.14 -14.95
CA VAL A 256 20.75 -12.68 -14.41
C VAL A 256 21.73 -13.86 -14.34
N ASN A 257 23.04 -13.57 -14.32
CA ASN A 257 24.05 -14.62 -14.16
C ASN A 257 23.94 -15.32 -12.79
N MET A 258 24.42 -16.56 -12.68
CA MET A 258 24.29 -17.41 -11.48
C MET A 258 24.84 -16.77 -10.19
N GLN A 259 25.97 -16.08 -10.27
CA GLN A 259 26.60 -15.46 -9.11
C GLN A 259 25.73 -14.31 -8.59
N ARG A 260 25.26 -13.45 -9.51
CA ARG A 260 24.36 -12.34 -9.21
C ARG A 260 22.98 -12.85 -8.76
N PHE A 261 22.48 -13.94 -9.33
CA PHE A 261 21.25 -14.61 -8.90
C PHE A 261 21.32 -14.99 -7.43
N SER A 262 22.36 -15.74 -7.02
CA SER A 262 22.52 -16.16 -5.62
C SER A 262 22.56 -14.96 -4.66
N ALA A 263 23.31 -13.91 -5.03
CA ALA A 263 23.44 -12.72 -4.19
C ALA A 263 22.13 -11.94 -4.06
N LEU A 264 21.42 -11.74 -5.17
CA LEU A 264 20.14 -11.03 -5.17
C LEU A 264 19.03 -11.82 -4.48
N LEU A 265 19.01 -13.14 -4.63
CA LEU A 265 18.06 -14.02 -3.97
C LEU A 265 18.21 -13.94 -2.44
N LEU A 266 19.45 -14.05 -1.94
CA LEU A 266 19.72 -13.93 -0.51
C LEU A 266 19.40 -12.53 0.02
N ASP A 267 19.78 -11.46 -0.69
CA ASP A 267 19.42 -10.08 -0.30
C ASP A 267 17.89 -9.90 -0.24
N PHE A 268 17.17 -10.47 -1.20
CA PHE A 268 15.71 -10.39 -1.23
C PHE A 268 15.10 -11.12 -0.03
N CYS A 269 15.46 -12.37 0.22
CA CYS A 269 14.94 -13.15 1.35
C CYS A 269 15.32 -12.53 2.71
N GLN A 270 16.60 -12.24 2.93
CA GLN A 270 17.11 -11.80 4.22
C GLN A 270 16.78 -10.33 4.53
N ASN A 271 17.00 -9.42 3.58
CA ASN A 271 16.93 -7.98 3.85
C ASN A 271 15.58 -7.35 3.46
N GLN A 272 14.87 -7.91 2.49
CA GLN A 272 13.58 -7.36 2.05
C GLN A 272 12.41 -8.09 2.71
N LEU A 273 12.52 -9.42 2.83
CA LEU A 273 11.50 -10.27 3.44
C LEU A 273 11.77 -10.64 4.91
N ASN A 274 12.92 -10.25 5.47
CA ASN A 274 13.29 -10.53 6.86
C ASN A 274 13.31 -12.04 7.21
N LEU A 275 13.63 -12.90 6.24
CA LEU A 275 13.80 -14.34 6.41
C LEU A 275 15.29 -14.64 6.64
N SER A 276 15.75 -14.43 7.88
CA SER A 276 17.17 -14.59 8.25
C SER A 276 17.64 -16.04 8.26
N ASP A 277 16.72 -16.99 8.29
CA ASP A 277 16.94 -18.43 8.26
C ASP A 277 17.14 -18.99 6.84
N VAL A 278 16.91 -18.17 5.81
CA VAL A 278 17.32 -18.49 4.43
C VAL A 278 18.79 -18.10 4.27
N PHE A 279 19.68 -19.09 4.15
CA PHE A 279 21.11 -18.86 3.98
C PHE A 279 21.72 -19.81 2.96
N LYS A 280 22.93 -19.47 2.50
CA LYS A 280 23.71 -20.27 1.56
C LYS A 280 24.83 -20.98 2.29
N ASP A 281 25.00 -22.25 1.99
CA ASP A 281 26.06 -23.09 2.57
C ASP A 281 26.51 -24.15 1.54
N GLU A 282 27.48 -24.99 1.91
CA GLU A 282 28.09 -25.98 1.04
C GLU A 282 28.15 -27.35 1.72
N ASN A 283 27.75 -28.39 0.99
CA ASN A 283 27.84 -29.78 1.44
C ASN A 283 28.61 -30.63 0.40
N ARG A 284 28.70 -31.95 0.60
CA ARG A 284 29.40 -32.87 -0.32
C ARG A 284 28.85 -32.85 -1.75
N ASN A 285 27.59 -32.45 -1.93
CA ASN A 285 26.90 -32.39 -3.21
C ASN A 285 26.96 -30.99 -3.85
N GLY A 286 27.69 -30.06 -3.23
CA GLY A 286 27.91 -28.70 -3.69
C GLY A 286 27.16 -27.65 -2.88
N ARG A 287 27.03 -26.45 -3.46
CA ARG A 287 26.41 -25.30 -2.80
C ARG A 287 24.90 -25.40 -2.82
N TYR A 288 24.27 -25.13 -1.68
CA TYR A 288 22.83 -25.14 -1.51
C TYR A 288 22.34 -23.87 -0.82
N ILE A 289 21.04 -23.62 -0.92
CA ILE A 289 20.33 -22.60 -0.15
C ILE A 289 19.32 -23.33 0.74
N GLN A 290 19.41 -23.08 2.04
CA GLN A 290 18.46 -23.56 3.05
C GLN A 290 17.19 -22.68 3.02
N GLY A 291 16.03 -23.25 3.30
CA GLY A 291 14.80 -22.49 3.51
C GLY A 291 13.89 -22.35 2.28
N LEU A 292 14.35 -22.80 1.11
CA LEU A 292 13.66 -22.66 -0.17
C LEU A 292 13.53 -24.02 -0.85
N ARG A 293 12.31 -24.38 -1.26
CA ARG A 293 11.99 -25.60 -2.02
C ARG A 293 11.32 -25.24 -3.35
N ILE A 294 11.63 -25.98 -4.42
CA ILE A 294 10.93 -25.83 -5.70
C ILE A 294 9.51 -26.40 -5.55
N ARG A 295 8.53 -25.63 -6.00
CA ARG A 295 7.11 -25.99 -6.00
C ARG A 295 6.87 -27.15 -6.96
N GLU A 296 6.19 -28.16 -6.45
CA GLU A 296 5.67 -29.30 -7.20
C GLU A 296 4.27 -29.00 -7.72
N VAL A 297 3.84 -29.71 -8.77
CA VAL A 297 2.54 -29.49 -9.42
C VAL A 297 1.36 -29.68 -8.45
N ASN A 298 1.53 -30.55 -7.45
CA ASN A 298 0.50 -30.88 -6.47
C ASN A 298 0.64 -30.12 -5.15
N ASP A 299 1.56 -29.16 -5.04
CA ASP A 299 1.72 -28.37 -3.82
C ASP A 299 0.54 -27.41 -3.63
N LEU A 300 -0.20 -27.62 -2.55
CA LEU A 300 -1.27 -26.73 -2.09
C LEU A 300 -0.76 -25.59 -1.19
N ASP A 301 0.55 -25.52 -0.96
CA ASP A 301 1.17 -24.47 -0.14
C ASP A 301 0.88 -23.08 -0.74
N PRO A 302 0.65 -22.06 0.10
CA PRO A 302 0.41 -20.70 -0.37
C PRO A 302 1.58 -20.19 -1.23
N ARG A 303 1.31 -19.18 -2.07
CA ARG A 303 2.38 -18.54 -2.84
C ARG A 303 3.42 -17.95 -1.89
N PHE A 304 4.68 -17.91 -2.31
CA PHE A 304 5.78 -17.54 -1.41
C PHE A 304 5.53 -16.21 -0.69
N ILE A 305 5.08 -15.17 -1.41
CA ILE A 305 4.92 -13.85 -0.80
C ILE A 305 3.62 -13.76 0.01
N GLU A 306 2.59 -14.50 -0.36
CA GLU A 306 1.37 -14.64 0.44
C GLU A 306 1.67 -15.29 1.80
N PHE A 307 2.47 -16.36 1.80
CA PHE A 307 2.98 -16.96 3.03
C PHE A 307 3.70 -15.93 3.91
N VAL A 308 4.63 -15.15 3.33
CA VAL A 308 5.38 -14.13 4.08
C VAL A 308 4.45 -13.05 4.63
N ALA A 309 3.43 -12.64 3.87
CA ALA A 309 2.43 -11.68 4.33
C ALA A 309 1.64 -12.24 5.53
N LEU A 310 1.22 -13.51 5.48
CA LEU A 310 0.49 -14.20 6.53
C LEU A 310 1.31 -14.43 7.81
N GLN A 311 2.62 -14.68 7.69
CA GLN A 311 3.49 -14.79 8.87
C GLN A 311 3.63 -13.44 9.58
N ARG A 312 3.81 -12.36 8.80
CA ARG A 312 3.97 -11.02 9.36
C ARG A 312 2.73 -10.49 10.07
N THR A 313 1.52 -10.89 9.67
CA THR A 313 0.28 -10.51 10.39
C THR A 313 0.18 -11.18 11.75
N LYS A 314 0.68 -12.42 11.89
CA LYS A 314 0.71 -13.13 13.19
C LYS A 314 1.71 -12.50 14.17
N ASP A 315 2.85 -12.02 13.67
CA ASP A 315 3.84 -11.32 14.49
C ASP A 315 3.33 -9.96 15.00
N SER A 316 2.53 -9.24 14.20
CA SER A 316 1.92 -7.98 14.65
C SER A 316 0.90 -8.17 15.77
N ASP A 317 0.10 -9.25 15.74
CA ASP A 317 -0.86 -9.56 16.80
C ASP A 317 -0.16 -9.91 18.12
N HIS A 318 1.01 -10.59 18.05
CA HIS A 318 1.82 -10.87 19.23
C HIS A 318 2.49 -9.64 19.84
N GLN A 319 2.87 -8.63 19.04
CA GLN A 319 3.42 -7.38 19.58
C GLN A 319 2.35 -6.51 20.25
N VAL A 320 1.12 -6.46 19.72
CA VAL A 320 0.00 -5.72 20.33
C VAL A 320 -0.44 -6.32 21.67
N ALA A 321 -0.31 -7.64 21.85
CA ALA A 321 -0.59 -8.30 23.12
C ALA A 321 0.35 -7.88 24.28
N SER A 322 1.53 -7.32 23.97
CA SER A 322 2.56 -6.95 24.96
C SER A 322 2.55 -5.48 25.38
N SER A 323 1.75 -4.62 24.75
CA SER A 323 1.66 -3.19 25.04
C SER A 323 0.21 -2.74 25.20
N SER A 324 -0.49 -3.31 26.17
CA SER A 324 -1.79 -2.79 26.59
C SER A 324 -1.61 -1.54 27.45
N THR A 325 -1.62 -0.37 26.80
CA THR A 325 -2.11 0.85 27.43
C THR A 325 -3.02 1.56 26.44
N SER A 326 -4.31 1.45 26.75
CA SER A 326 -5.50 2.11 26.21
C SER A 326 -5.34 3.04 25.00
N GLY A 327 -5.97 2.66 23.87
CA GLY A 327 -6.47 3.65 22.92
C GLY A 327 -6.48 3.30 21.43
N ASP A 328 -5.93 2.16 21.00
CA ASP A 328 -5.81 1.89 19.55
C ASP A 328 -6.87 0.90 19.03
N LEU A 329 -7.54 1.33 17.96
CA LEU A 329 -8.57 0.61 17.20
C LEU A 329 -8.03 -0.73 16.69
N VAL A 330 -8.60 -1.82 17.20
CA VAL A 330 -8.35 -3.18 16.74
C VAL A 330 -9.11 -3.40 15.42
N PHE A 331 -8.40 -3.57 14.31
CA PHE A 331 -8.99 -4.02 13.05
C PHE A 331 -8.80 -5.54 12.94
N SER A 332 -9.87 -6.30 13.23
CA SER A 332 -9.89 -7.75 13.02
C SER A 332 -9.88 -8.06 11.53
N THR A 333 -8.89 -8.85 11.09
CA THR A 333 -8.78 -9.36 9.72
C THR A 333 -9.91 -10.33 9.41
N ILE A 334 -10.80 -9.97 8.49
CA ILE A 334 -11.69 -10.89 7.80
C ILE A 334 -11.02 -11.24 6.48
N PHE A 335 -10.47 -12.45 6.38
CA PHE A 335 -10.27 -13.11 5.10
C PHE A 335 -11.63 -13.67 4.67
N MET A 336 -12.27 -13.02 3.70
CA MET A 336 -13.34 -13.62 2.90
C MET A 336 -12.96 -13.45 1.44
N GLY A 337 -12.94 -14.58 0.74
CA GLY A 337 -12.53 -14.66 -0.65
C GLY A 337 -13.51 -13.93 -1.56
N GLU A 338 -12.95 -13.15 -2.47
CA GLU A 338 -13.55 -12.88 -3.76
C GLU A 338 -12.49 -13.15 -4.84
N GLY A 339 -12.86 -13.97 -5.81
CA GLY A 339 -11.98 -14.50 -6.83
C GLY A 339 -11.38 -13.40 -7.71
N PHE A 340 -10.05 -13.38 -7.77
CA PHE A 340 -9.33 -12.78 -8.87
C PHE A 340 -9.04 -13.87 -9.90
N GLY A 341 -9.91 -13.97 -10.91
CA GLY A 341 -9.60 -14.69 -12.13
C GLY A 341 -8.38 -14.06 -12.78
N VAL A 342 -7.25 -14.77 -12.77
CA VAL A 342 -6.08 -14.44 -13.57
C VAL A 342 -6.08 -15.38 -14.76
N TYR A 343 -6.05 -14.76 -15.95
CA TYR A 343 -5.94 -15.34 -17.28
C TYR A 343 -5.19 -16.68 -17.33
N GLY A 344 -5.88 -17.71 -17.81
CA GLY A 344 -5.30 -18.97 -18.28
C GLY A 344 -5.32 -19.05 -19.80
N ASP A 345 -4.13 -19.29 -20.34
CA ASP A 345 -3.78 -20.12 -21.49
C ASP A 345 -4.34 -19.82 -22.89
N TYR A 346 -3.40 -19.43 -23.75
CA TYR A 346 -3.48 -19.63 -25.19
C TYR A 346 -3.48 -21.13 -25.51
N TYR A 347 -4.60 -21.65 -26.01
CA TYR A 347 -4.60 -22.80 -26.90
C TYR A 347 -5.13 -22.37 -28.26
N CYS A 348 -4.26 -22.45 -29.27
CA CYS A 348 -4.64 -22.40 -30.66
C CYS A 348 -5.55 -23.59 -30.97
N ASN A 349 -6.76 -23.34 -31.47
CA ASN A 349 -7.37 -24.21 -32.47
C ASN A 349 -8.37 -23.44 -33.33
N ASN A 350 -8.13 -23.50 -34.64
CA ASN A 350 -8.99 -23.01 -35.70
C ASN A 350 -10.37 -23.68 -35.63
N GLN A 351 -11.45 -22.89 -35.66
CA GLN A 351 -12.59 -23.11 -36.56
C GLN A 351 -13.54 -21.91 -36.54
N SER A 352 -13.94 -21.50 -37.74
CA SER A 352 -14.84 -20.40 -38.05
C SER A 352 -16.27 -20.65 -37.57
N LYS A 353 -16.95 -19.60 -37.09
CA LYS A 353 -18.39 -19.35 -37.30
C LYS A 353 -18.78 -17.95 -36.82
N ASN A 354 -19.26 -17.15 -37.77
CA ASN A 354 -19.90 -15.85 -37.59
C ASN A 354 -21.19 -15.98 -36.77
N TYR A 355 -21.47 -15.06 -35.84
CA TYR A 355 -22.83 -14.62 -35.55
C TYR A 355 -22.92 -13.16 -35.10
N THR A 356 -24.04 -12.59 -35.52
CA THR A 356 -24.47 -11.19 -35.65
C THR A 356 -24.93 -10.53 -34.35
N SER A 357 -24.85 -9.20 -34.36
CA SER A 357 -25.35 -8.24 -33.38
C SER A 357 -26.88 -8.28 -33.16
N ILE A 358 -27.30 -8.11 -31.90
CA ILE A 358 -28.69 -7.80 -31.50
C ILE A 358 -28.65 -6.69 -30.42
N PRO A 359 -29.48 -5.62 -30.53
CA PRO A 359 -29.49 -4.48 -29.60
C PRO A 359 -30.42 -4.68 -28.39
N ILE A 360 -30.14 -3.99 -27.28
CA ILE A 360 -30.99 -3.96 -26.05
C ILE A 360 -31.71 -2.60 -25.95
N PRO A 361 -32.99 -2.53 -25.51
CA PRO A 361 -33.86 -1.36 -25.63
C PRO A 361 -33.79 -0.38 -24.45
N VAL A 362 -34.24 0.85 -24.73
CA VAL A 362 -34.44 2.00 -23.83
C VAL A 362 -35.68 1.82 -22.94
N MET A 363 -35.62 2.28 -21.68
CA MET A 363 -36.78 2.53 -20.83
C MET A 363 -36.66 3.93 -20.20
N GLU A 364 -37.55 4.83 -20.61
CA GLU A 364 -37.79 6.15 -20.02
C GLU A 364 -38.79 6.07 -18.86
N GLY A 365 -38.67 7.02 -17.93
CA GLY A 365 -39.81 7.64 -17.25
C GLY A 365 -39.96 7.33 -15.76
N LEU A 366 -39.61 8.29 -14.91
CA LEU A 366 -40.38 8.66 -13.71
C LEU A 366 -39.91 10.05 -13.23
N VAL A 367 -40.81 11.02 -13.39
CA VAL A 367 -40.71 12.41 -12.91
C VAL A 367 -41.42 12.50 -11.57
N PHE A 368 -40.82 13.18 -10.58
CA PHE A 368 -41.57 13.81 -9.50
C PHE A 368 -41.09 15.26 -9.29
N GLN A 369 -42.08 16.15 -9.30
CA GLN A 369 -42.01 17.57 -9.01
C GLN A 369 -42.58 17.78 -7.60
N VAL A 370 -42.17 18.85 -6.89
CA VAL A 370 -43.01 19.79 -6.08
C VAL A 370 -42.07 20.63 -5.18
N VAL A 371 -41.86 21.91 -5.53
CA VAL A 371 -42.41 23.16 -4.96
C VAL A 371 -41.52 23.76 -3.86
N GLY A 372 -41.13 25.01 -4.07
CA GLY A 372 -40.26 25.78 -3.20
C GLY A 372 -41.00 26.61 -2.14
N ASN A 373 -40.21 27.41 -1.42
CA ASN A 373 -40.64 28.68 -0.82
C ASN A 373 -39.43 29.64 -0.82
N GLU A 374 -39.72 30.88 -1.17
CA GLU A 374 -38.79 31.99 -1.35
C GLU A 374 -38.49 32.73 -0.03
N ASP A 375 -37.44 33.56 -0.14
CA ASP A 375 -37.17 34.82 0.54
C ASP A 375 -36.75 34.88 2.02
N GLU A 376 -35.49 35.29 2.23
CA GLU A 376 -35.22 36.57 2.90
C GLU A 376 -33.83 37.16 2.51
N LYS A 377 -33.85 38.40 2.03
CA LYS A 377 -32.69 39.29 1.78
C LYS A 377 -32.32 40.02 3.07
N ILE A 378 -31.04 40.03 3.46
CA ILE A 378 -30.45 41.14 4.23
C ILE A 378 -29.05 41.47 3.68
N THR A 379 -28.83 42.77 3.49
CA THR A 379 -27.68 43.48 2.91
C THR A 379 -26.50 43.70 3.88
N LYS A 380 -25.28 43.70 3.30
CA LYS A 380 -24.03 44.43 3.60
C LYS A 380 -23.79 45.01 5.02
N GLU A 381 -22.61 44.71 5.60
CA GLU A 381 -21.54 45.69 5.91
C GLU A 381 -20.30 45.02 6.56
N SER A 382 -19.11 45.49 6.17
CA SER A 382 -17.79 45.26 6.81
C SER A 382 -17.50 46.38 7.83
N PRO A 383 -16.71 46.15 8.91
CA PRO A 383 -15.28 46.54 8.83
C PRO A 383 -14.31 45.73 9.74
N THR A 384 -13.03 45.67 9.32
CA THR A 384 -11.82 45.50 10.17
C THR A 384 -11.32 46.89 10.64
N PRO A 385 -10.26 47.04 11.47
CA PRO A 385 -9.56 46.14 12.40
C PRO A 385 -9.27 46.79 13.80
N SER A 386 -8.85 46.02 14.81
CA SER A 386 -7.92 46.54 15.83
C SER A 386 -7.22 45.44 16.63
N THR A 387 -5.89 45.58 16.72
CA THR A 387 -4.99 45.03 17.75
C THR A 387 -4.44 46.24 18.49
N PRO A 388 -4.12 46.17 19.81
CA PRO A 388 -2.80 45.65 20.20
C PRO A 388 -2.75 44.85 21.53
N SER A 389 -1.68 44.05 21.65
CA SER A 389 -1.15 43.29 22.80
C SER A 389 -0.69 44.22 23.96
N PRO A 390 0.05 43.74 25.01
CA PRO A 390 0.12 42.47 25.75
C PRO A 390 -0.03 42.72 27.28
N THR A 391 0.03 41.69 28.17
CA THR A 391 0.83 41.68 29.45
C THR A 391 0.58 40.46 30.34
N LYS A 392 1.70 39.78 30.65
CA LYS A 392 2.16 38.98 31.80
C LYS A 392 1.20 38.48 32.92
N VAL A 393 1.33 37.17 33.17
CA VAL A 393 1.70 36.46 34.43
C VAL A 393 1.22 37.02 35.77
N VAL A 394 0.40 36.23 36.50
CA VAL A 394 0.54 35.99 37.95
C VAL A 394 0.08 34.56 38.30
N GLU A 395 0.90 33.92 39.12
CA GLU A 395 0.80 32.61 39.75
C GLU A 395 0.16 32.76 41.14
N VAL A 396 -0.85 31.95 41.52
CA VAL A 396 -1.22 31.73 42.93
C VAL A 396 -1.71 30.29 43.17
N THR A 397 -1.18 29.77 44.27
CA THR A 397 -1.20 28.45 44.90
C THR A 397 -2.54 27.90 45.42
N ASN A 398 -2.63 26.56 45.35
CA ASN A 398 -3.17 25.57 46.29
C ASN A 398 -4.56 25.69 46.97
N ALA A 399 -5.35 24.65 46.64
CA ALA A 399 -6.06 23.71 47.51
C ALA A 399 -7.29 24.18 48.31
N LYS A 400 -8.43 23.54 48.00
CA LYS A 400 -9.31 22.93 49.01
C LYS A 400 -10.19 21.84 48.38
N THR A 401 -9.98 20.63 48.89
CA THR A 401 -10.79 19.43 48.72
C THR A 401 -12.16 19.62 49.36
N SER A 402 -13.23 19.22 48.66
CA SER A 402 -14.55 19.01 49.25
C SER A 402 -15.23 17.88 48.49
N ILE A 403 -15.20 16.69 49.07
CA ILE A 403 -15.94 15.49 48.66
C ILE A 403 -17.37 15.61 49.19
N GLN A 404 -18.37 15.41 48.33
CA GLN A 404 -19.74 15.01 48.70
C GLN A 404 -20.36 14.16 47.55
N PRO A 405 -21.37 13.32 47.86
CA PRO A 405 -21.33 11.88 47.58
C PRO A 405 -22.12 11.43 46.34
N GLU A 406 -21.80 10.22 45.89
CA GLU A 406 -22.47 9.50 44.81
C GLU A 406 -23.93 9.15 45.14
N THR A 407 -24.85 9.59 44.28
CA THR A 407 -26.19 8.98 44.14
C THR A 407 -26.30 8.31 42.78
N LYS A 408 -26.51 6.99 42.82
CA LYS A 408 -26.74 6.11 41.68
C LYS A 408 -28.09 6.43 41.03
N THR A 409 -28.07 6.76 39.74
CA THR A 409 -29.22 6.63 38.84
C THR A 409 -28.79 5.80 37.64
N SER A 410 -29.39 4.62 37.51
CA SER A 410 -29.10 3.64 36.46
C SER A 410 -29.62 4.11 35.11
N GLU A 411 -28.76 4.69 34.29
CA GLU A 411 -29.05 4.92 32.88
C GLU A 411 -28.84 3.62 32.07
N LYS A 412 -29.90 3.17 31.39
CA LYS A 412 -29.84 2.07 30.42
C LYS A 412 -28.87 2.44 29.31
N LYS A 413 -27.69 1.81 29.29
CA LYS A 413 -26.75 1.89 28.16
C LYS A 413 -27.47 1.50 26.86
N LYS A 414 -27.60 2.43 25.91
CA LYS A 414 -27.88 2.09 24.51
C LYS A 414 -26.71 1.25 24.01
N VAL A 415 -26.93 -0.06 23.87
CA VAL A 415 -25.98 -0.96 23.22
C VAL A 415 -26.04 -0.65 21.73
N VAL A 416 -25.03 0.05 21.22
CA VAL A 416 -24.82 0.19 19.78
C VAL A 416 -24.21 -1.14 19.32
N ILE A 417 -25.02 -1.98 18.67
CA ILE A 417 -24.55 -3.25 18.10
C ILE A 417 -23.96 -2.91 16.73
N HIS A 418 -22.65 -3.10 16.56
CA HIS A 418 -21.98 -2.91 15.28
C HIS A 418 -22.36 -4.05 14.33
N TRP A 419 -22.55 -3.74 13.05
CA TRP A 419 -23.00 -4.70 12.03
C TRP A 419 -22.10 -5.95 11.97
N ASP A 420 -20.79 -5.75 12.09
CA ASP A 420 -19.79 -6.83 12.11
C ASP A 420 -19.93 -7.77 13.32
N ASP A 421 -20.25 -7.22 14.50
CA ASP A 421 -20.45 -8.01 15.72
C ASP A 421 -21.69 -8.91 15.60
N LEU A 422 -22.72 -8.42 14.91
CA LEU A 422 -23.96 -9.15 14.66
C LEU A 422 -23.75 -10.29 13.67
N MET A 423 -23.02 -10.04 12.58
CA MET A 423 -22.68 -11.05 11.57
C MET A 423 -21.80 -12.16 12.14
N ALA A 424 -20.78 -11.80 12.93
CA ALA A 424 -19.95 -12.75 13.66
C ALA A 424 -20.74 -13.51 14.75
N GLY A 425 -21.74 -12.88 15.36
CA GLY A 425 -22.69 -13.52 16.26
C GLY A 425 -23.49 -14.62 15.56
N ILE A 426 -24.09 -14.31 14.41
CA ILE A 426 -24.87 -15.25 13.61
C ILE A 426 -24.03 -16.46 13.20
N GLU A 427 -22.78 -16.25 12.78
CA GLU A 427 -21.89 -17.34 12.38
C GLU A 427 -21.56 -18.30 13.53
N ARG A 428 -21.32 -17.77 14.73
CA ARG A 428 -21.11 -18.58 15.93
C ARG A 428 -22.34 -19.41 16.27
N GLU A 429 -23.53 -18.83 16.15
CA GLU A 429 -24.78 -19.55 16.46
C GLU A 429 -25.12 -20.62 15.41
N ILE A 430 -24.89 -20.37 14.11
CA ILE A 430 -25.02 -21.39 13.04
C ILE A 430 -24.10 -22.58 13.32
N LYS A 431 -22.84 -22.31 13.70
CA LYS A 431 -21.88 -23.36 14.06
C LYS A 431 -22.29 -24.10 15.34
N ARG A 432 -22.87 -23.41 16.32
CA ARG A 432 -23.36 -24.00 17.58
C ARG A 432 -24.48 -25.02 17.34
N ILE A 433 -25.39 -24.74 16.41
CA ILE A 433 -26.53 -25.61 16.10
C ILE A 433 -26.21 -26.69 15.06
N GLY A 434 -24.98 -26.72 14.53
CA GLY A 434 -24.52 -27.74 13.59
C GLY A 434 -25.06 -27.59 12.17
N TRP A 435 -25.61 -26.42 11.81
CA TRP A 435 -26.10 -26.19 10.45
C TRP A 435 -24.95 -26.06 9.46
N THR A 436 -25.10 -26.67 8.29
CA THR A 436 -24.20 -26.44 7.17
C THR A 436 -24.50 -25.08 6.52
N ILE A 437 -23.56 -24.58 5.70
CA ILE A 437 -23.74 -23.33 4.94
C ILE A 437 -25.00 -23.40 4.06
N LYS A 438 -25.29 -24.59 3.52
CA LYS A 438 -26.46 -24.83 2.67
C LYS A 438 -27.76 -24.73 3.46
N ASP A 439 -27.83 -25.32 4.65
CA ASP A 439 -29.03 -25.25 5.52
C ASP A 439 -29.34 -23.80 5.93
N ALA A 440 -28.30 -23.03 6.25
CA ALA A 440 -28.44 -21.61 6.56
C ALA A 440 -28.95 -20.79 5.36
N GLN A 441 -28.42 -21.05 4.16
CA GLN A 441 -28.87 -20.38 2.94
C GLN A 441 -30.32 -20.76 2.58
N GLU A 442 -30.70 -22.02 2.72
CA GLU A 442 -32.08 -22.47 2.48
C GLU A 442 -33.07 -21.82 3.46
N TYR A 443 -32.71 -21.71 4.74
CA TYR A 443 -33.54 -21.02 5.73
C TYR A 443 -33.69 -19.52 5.43
N ILE A 444 -32.58 -18.85 5.06
CA ILE A 444 -32.59 -17.41 4.74
C ILE A 444 -33.42 -17.15 3.47
N LEU A 445 -33.28 -18.01 2.45
CA LEU A 445 -34.05 -17.92 1.22
C LEU A 445 -35.54 -18.15 1.48
N ALA A 446 -35.89 -19.15 2.29
CA ALA A 446 -37.27 -19.47 2.62
C ALA A 446 -37.96 -18.38 3.45
N LYS A 447 -37.27 -17.81 4.45
CA LYS A 447 -37.87 -16.86 5.40
C LYS A 447 -37.77 -15.40 4.97
N TYR A 448 -36.68 -15.00 4.33
CA TYR A 448 -36.40 -13.60 3.99
C TYR A 448 -36.35 -13.33 2.48
N GLN A 449 -36.48 -14.36 1.63
CA GLN A 449 -36.37 -14.26 0.17
C GLN A 449 -35.06 -13.62 -0.29
N LYS A 450 -33.97 -13.88 0.43
CA LYS A 450 -32.61 -13.43 0.13
C LYS A 450 -31.68 -14.61 -0.08
N HIS A 451 -30.74 -14.48 -1.00
CA HIS A 451 -29.73 -15.52 -1.27
C HIS A 451 -28.56 -15.51 -0.29
N SER A 452 -28.40 -14.43 0.48
CA SER A 452 -27.32 -14.28 1.47
C SER A 452 -27.77 -13.36 2.61
N ARG A 453 -27.20 -13.60 3.80
CA ARG A 453 -27.32 -12.72 4.97
C ARG A 453 -26.76 -11.32 4.72
N GLU A 454 -25.81 -11.17 3.80
CA GLU A 454 -25.25 -9.86 3.40
C GLU A 454 -26.26 -8.96 2.70
N LEU A 455 -27.36 -9.52 2.18
CA LEU A 455 -28.43 -8.81 1.51
C LEU A 455 -29.63 -8.52 2.43
N MET A 456 -29.51 -8.82 3.72
CA MET A 456 -30.53 -8.59 4.74
C MET A 456 -30.34 -7.23 5.43
N SER A 457 -31.43 -6.62 5.88
CA SER A 457 -31.36 -5.38 6.68
C SER A 457 -30.97 -5.68 8.14
N ASP A 458 -30.48 -4.67 8.86
CA ASP A 458 -30.07 -4.79 10.26
C ASP A 458 -31.15 -5.38 11.17
N ALA A 459 -32.42 -5.02 10.94
CA ALA A 459 -33.55 -5.58 11.68
C ALA A 459 -33.76 -7.07 11.41
N GLN A 460 -33.58 -7.50 10.16
CA GLN A 460 -33.72 -8.90 9.76
C GLN A 460 -32.55 -9.75 10.30
N LEU A 461 -31.33 -9.20 10.30
CA LEU A 461 -30.16 -9.84 10.90
C LEU A 461 -30.31 -10.01 12.40
N LEU A 462 -30.86 -9.00 13.09
CA LEU A 462 -31.12 -9.08 14.53
C LEU A 462 -32.19 -10.14 14.86
N GLU A 463 -33.23 -10.23 14.03
CA GLU A 463 -34.27 -11.25 14.16
C GLU A 463 -33.69 -12.67 13.96
N LEU A 464 -32.89 -12.86 12.91
CA LEU A 464 -32.20 -14.12 12.62
C LEU A 464 -31.26 -14.51 13.76
N PHE A 465 -30.47 -13.58 14.29
CA PHE A 465 -29.56 -13.82 15.41
C PHE A 465 -30.32 -14.28 16.66
N ASN A 466 -31.41 -13.61 17.01
CA ASN A 466 -32.22 -13.99 18.17
C ASN A 466 -32.91 -15.34 17.99
N TYR A 467 -33.36 -15.66 16.77
CA TYR A 467 -33.92 -16.98 16.45
C TYR A 467 -32.88 -18.09 16.64
N LEU A 468 -31.67 -17.93 16.10
CA LEU A 468 -30.60 -18.93 16.21
C LEU A 468 -30.16 -19.12 17.66
N LYS A 469 -30.13 -18.04 18.45
CA LYS A 469 -29.82 -18.08 19.88
C LYS A 469 -30.86 -18.84 20.71
N GLY A 470 -32.13 -18.75 20.31
CA GLY A 470 -33.25 -19.48 20.92
C GLY A 470 -33.41 -20.93 20.46
N TYR A 471 -32.66 -21.36 19.45
CA TYR A 471 -32.80 -22.68 18.84
C TYR A 471 -32.22 -23.77 19.77
N GLN A 472 -33.09 -24.69 20.20
CA GLN A 472 -32.69 -25.87 20.98
C GLN A 472 -32.32 -27.02 20.03
N VAL A 473 -31.11 -27.54 20.20
CA VAL A 473 -30.58 -28.64 19.38
C VAL A 473 -31.27 -29.94 19.78
N ASN A 474 -31.96 -30.59 18.84
CA ASN A 474 -32.63 -31.86 19.09
C ASN A 474 -31.62 -33.01 18.96
N PRO A 475 -31.33 -33.83 20.00
CA PRO A 475 -30.18 -34.76 20.00
C PRO A 475 -30.27 -35.97 19.05
N GLN A 476 -31.27 -36.07 18.17
CA GLN A 476 -31.50 -37.24 17.32
C GLN A 476 -31.05 -37.09 15.86
N GLN A 477 -30.26 -36.06 15.52
CA GLN A 477 -29.77 -35.83 14.15
C GLN A 477 -28.25 -35.53 14.06
N ILE A 478 -27.43 -36.19 14.88
CA ILE A 478 -25.97 -36.26 14.67
C ILE A 478 -25.61 -37.62 14.10
#